data_AF-A0A499UYY2-F1
#
_entry.id   AF-A0A499UYY2-F1
#
_cell.length_a   1.000
_cell.length_b   1.000
_cell.length_c   1.000
_cell.angle_alpha   90.00
_cell.angle_beta   90.00
_cell.angle_gamma   90.00
#
_symmetry.space_group_name_H-M   'P 1'
#
loop_
_entity.id
_entity.type
_entity.pdbx_description
1 polymer ?
#
loop_
_entity_poly.entity_id
_entity_poly.type
_entity_poly.pdbx_seq_one_letter_code
_entity_poly.pdbx_strand_id
1 'polypeptide(L)' 'MARGILMASFQLASQQSWQVLVTASQHSNIKVRLIADALMQSFNGQALPEPLAGHLAGAVRTHGTRGPVDSAPKSH' A
#
# COMPACT_ATOMS: atom_id res chain seq x y z
N MET A 1 -9.71 2.96 2.14
CA MET A 1 -8.99 3.19 3.41
C MET A 1 -7.57 2.62 3.43
N ALA A 2 -7.28 1.45 2.86
CA ALA A 2 -5.92 0.86 2.89
C ALA A 2 -4.79 1.76 2.35
N ARG A 3 -5.05 2.61 1.35
CA ARG A 3 -4.07 3.60 0.86
C ARG A 3 -3.61 4.54 1.99
N GLY A 4 -4.51 4.96 2.88
CA GLY A 4 -4.19 5.84 4.01
C GLY A 4 -3.28 5.19 5.05
N ILE A 5 -3.41 3.89 5.28
CA ILE A 5 -2.49 3.13 6.14
C ILE A 5 -1.09 3.13 5.52
N LEU A 6 -0.98 2.87 4.21
CA LEU A 6 0.30 2.91 3.50
C LEU A 6 0.93 4.32 3.52
N MET A 7 0.12 5.37 3.38
CA MET A 7 0.59 6.75 3.52
C MET A 7 1.12 7.04 4.93
N ALA A 8 0.39 6.66 5.97
CA ALA A 8 0.78 6.93 7.36
C ALA A 8 1.99 6.11 7.81
N SER A 9 2.04 4.82 7.44
CA SER A 9 3.10 3.90 7.85
C SER A 9 4.40 4.08 7.05
N PHE A 10 4.31 4.43 5.76
CA PHE A 10 5.47 4.47 4.85
C PHE A 10 5.70 5.84 4.21
N GLN A 11 4.97 6.88 4.61
CA GLN A 11 5.05 8.25 4.06
C GLN A 11 4.86 8.29 2.53
N LEU A 12 4.04 7.39 2.00
CA LEU A 12 3.77 7.27 0.57
C LEU A 12 2.75 8.31 0.11
N ALA A 13 2.87 8.78 -1.14
CA ALA A 13 1.82 9.54 -1.78
C ALA A 13 0.60 8.67 -2.15
N SER A 14 -0.53 9.30 -2.48
CA SER A 14 -1.78 8.59 -2.86
C SER A 14 -1.61 7.68 -4.07
N GLN A 15 -0.88 8.15 -5.07
CA GLN A 15 -0.61 7.37 -6.26
C GLN A 15 0.37 6.22 -5.99
N GLN A 16 1.40 6.44 -5.16
CA GLN A 16 2.36 5.40 -4.79
C GLN A 16 1.70 4.30 -3.97
N SER A 17 0.87 4.66 -2.99
CA SER A 17 0.13 3.69 -2.18
C SER A 17 -0.86 2.88 -3.00
N TRP A 18 -1.44 3.43 -4.09
CA TRP A 18 -2.18 2.62 -5.06
C TRP A 18 -1.28 1.65 -5.84
N GLN A 19 -0.16 2.12 -6.36
CA GLN A 19 0.78 1.28 -7.11
C GLN A 19 1.29 0.11 -6.27
N VAL A 20 1.60 0.35 -5.00
CA VAL A 20 1.98 -0.71 -4.04
C VAL A 20 0.90 -1.80 -3.96
N LEU A 21 -0.38 -1.42 -3.83
CA LEU A 21 -1.48 -2.38 -3.74
C LEU A 21 -1.65 -3.18 -5.05
N VAL A 22 -1.50 -2.53 -6.20
CA VAL A 22 -1.63 -3.17 -7.52
C VAL A 22 -0.45 -4.10 -7.80
N THR A 23 0.77 -3.71 -7.46
CA THR A 23 1.97 -4.54 -7.61
C THR A 23 1.92 -5.75 -6.67
N ALA A 24 1.52 -5.56 -5.40
CA ALA A 24 1.31 -6.67 -4.48
C ALA A 24 0.20 -7.62 -4.97
N SER A 25 -0.87 -7.09 -5.57
CA SER A 25 -1.94 -7.89 -6.19
C SER A 25 -1.44 -8.75 -7.35
N GLN A 26 -0.65 -8.18 -8.25
CA GLN A 26 -0.06 -8.92 -9.36
C GLN A 26 0.90 -10.02 -8.88
N HIS A 27 1.70 -9.75 -7.85
CA HIS A 27 2.68 -10.72 -7.36
C HIS A 27 2.04 -11.82 -6.51
N SER A 28 1.00 -11.50 -5.73
CA SER A 28 0.30 -12.49 -4.89
C SER A 28 -0.83 -13.23 -5.60
N ASN A 29 -1.24 -12.77 -6.79
CA ASN A 29 -2.48 -13.21 -7.46
C ASN A 29 -3.74 -13.06 -6.57
N ILE A 30 -3.73 -12.09 -5.65
CA ILE A 30 -4.85 -11.78 -4.75
C ILE A 30 -5.49 -10.48 -5.22
N LYS A 31 -6.83 -10.41 -5.19
CA LYS A 31 -7.57 -9.19 -5.54
C LYS A 31 -7.17 -8.03 -4.63
N VAL A 32 -6.93 -6.85 -5.21
CA VAL A 32 -6.57 -5.60 -4.49
C VAL A 32 -7.49 -5.32 -3.30
N ARG A 33 -8.80 -5.60 -3.41
CA ARG A 33 -9.76 -5.39 -2.32
C ARG A 33 -9.50 -6.30 -1.10
N LEU A 34 -9.06 -7.54 -1.33
CA LEU A 34 -8.69 -8.47 -0.26
C LEU A 34 -7.36 -8.07 0.39
N ILE A 35 -6.41 -7.57 -0.41
CA ILE A 35 -5.15 -7.02 0.12
C ILE A 35 -5.43 -5.80 0.99
N ALA A 36 -6.31 -4.91 0.55
CA ALA A 36 -6.73 -3.75 1.32
C ALA A 36 -7.40 -4.12 2.66
N ASP A 37 -8.19 -5.19 2.65
CA ASP A 37 -8.84 -5.73 3.84
C ASP A 37 -7.82 -6.36 4.81
N ALA A 38 -6.92 -7.21 4.30
CA ALA A 38 -5.84 -7.79 5.09
C ALA A 38 -4.92 -6.72 5.71
N LEU A 39 -4.67 -5.62 4.98
CA LEU A 39 -3.92 -4.48 5.50
C LEU A 39 -4.62 -3.79 6.67
N MET A 40 -5.96 -3.65 6.59
CA MET A 40 -6.79 -3.08 7.65
C MET A 40 -6.82 -4.00 8.87
N GLN A 41 -6.99 -5.30 8.66
CA GLN A 41 -6.92 -6.29 9.73
C GLN A 41 -5.55 -6.26 10.42
N SER A 42 -4.48 -6.09 9.65
CA SER A 42 -3.14 -6.00 10.24
C SER A 42 -2.89 -4.73 11.02
N PHE A 43 -3.42 -3.60 10.55
CA PHE A 43 -3.44 -2.38 11.35
C PHE A 43 -4.22 -2.54 12.67
N ASN A 44 -5.24 -3.39 12.69
CA ASN A 44 -5.99 -3.78 13.89
C ASN A 44 -5.29 -4.86 14.75
N GLY A 45 -4.01 -5.18 14.47
CA GLY A 45 -3.23 -6.15 15.24
C GLY A 45 -3.34 -7.61 14.78
N GLN A 46 -3.99 -7.88 13.64
CA GLN A 46 -3.96 -9.22 13.05
C GLN A 46 -2.66 -9.46 12.26
N ALA A 47 -2.19 -10.70 12.19
CA ALA A 47 -1.06 -11.03 11.34
C ALA A 47 -1.47 -10.99 9.87
N LEU A 48 -0.68 -10.32 9.03
CA LEU A 48 -0.79 -10.47 7.58
C LEU A 48 -0.33 -11.88 7.18
N PRO A 49 -0.98 -12.54 6.21
CA PRO A 49 -0.47 -13.80 5.66
C PRO A 49 0.96 -13.63 5.17
N GLU A 50 1.85 -14.53 5.58
CA GLU A 50 3.29 -14.47 5.30
C GLU A 50 3.66 -14.19 3.82
N PRO A 51 3.06 -14.88 2.81
CA PRO A 51 3.36 -14.59 1.40
C PRO A 51 2.89 -13.20 0.96
N LEU A 52 1.81 -12.68 1.57
CA LEU A 52 1.30 -11.35 1.25
C LEU A 52 2.16 -10.25 1.88
N ALA A 53 2.67 -10.45 3.10
CA ALA A 53 3.58 -9.52 3.76
C ALA A 53 4.87 -9.32 2.94
N GLY A 54 5.46 -10.41 2.44
CA GLY A 54 6.65 -10.37 1.59
C GLY A 54 6.42 -9.61 0.28
N HIS A 55 5.31 -9.88 -0.41
CA HIS A 55 4.97 -9.19 -1.66
C HIS A 55 4.67 -7.70 -1.45
N LEU A 56 4.01 -7.35 -0.35
CA LEU A 56 3.77 -5.95 0.03
C LEU A 56 5.07 -5.23 0.35
N ALA A 57 5.97 -5.83 1.13
CA ALA A 57 7.27 -5.23 1.45
C ALA A 57 8.12 -5.00 0.18
N GLY A 58 8.11 -5.96 -0.75
CA GLY A 58 8.74 -5.81 -2.06
C GLY A 58 8.15 -4.65 -2.86
N ALA A 59 6.82 -4.58 -2.95
CA ALA A 59 6.13 -3.49 -3.64
C ALA A 59 6.40 -2.12 -3.00
N VAL A 60 6.38 -2.01 -1.67
CA VAL A 60 6.76 -0.78 -0.96
C VAL A 60 8.21 -0.40 -1.25
N ARG A 61 9.14 -1.34 -1.31
CA ARG A 61 10.53 -1.04 -1.68
C ARG A 61 10.65 -0.52 -3.12
N THR A 62 9.88 -1.08 -4.05
CA THR A 62 9.88 -0.67 -5.46
C THR A 62 9.28 0.72 -5.66
N HIS A 63 8.18 1.04 -4.97
CA HIS A 63 7.41 2.28 -5.17
C HIS A 63 7.61 3.35 -4.10
N GLY A 64 8.31 3.01 -3.01
CA GLY A 64 8.55 3.87 -1.85
C GLY A 64 9.79 4.75 -1.96
N THR A 65 10.31 4.92 -3.18
CA THR A 65 11.19 6.06 -3.44
C THR A 65 10.40 7.32 -3.12
N ARG A 66 10.84 8.04 -2.09
CA ARG A 66 10.20 9.24 -1.54
C ARG A 66 9.83 10.19 -2.68
N GLY A 67 8.59 10.10 -3.13
CA GLY A 67 8.01 11.08 -4.04
C GLY A 67 7.60 12.29 -3.22
N PRO A 68 7.51 13.49 -3.82
CA PRO A 68 6.97 14.64 -3.12
C PRO A 68 5.59 14.24 -2.56
N VAL A 69 5.48 14.24 -1.23
CA VAL A 69 4.21 14.00 -0.52
C VAL A 69 3.23 15.03 -1.05
N ASP A 70 2.24 14.55 -1.80
CA ASP A 70 1.06 15.25 -2.31
C ASP A 70 1.15 16.77 -2.19
N SER A 71 1.82 17.41 -3.15
CA SER A 71 1.72 18.86 -3.28
C SER A 71 0.26 19.16 -3.60
N ALA A 72 -0.39 19.84 -2.64
CA ALA A 72 -1.71 20.45 -2.62
C ALA A 72 -2.52 20.47 -3.93
N PRO A 73 -3.86 20.34 -3.86
CA PRO A 73 -4.71 20.37 -5.06
C PRO A 73 -4.42 21.63 -5.89
N LYS A 74 -4.10 21.45 -7.18
CA LYS A 74 -4.19 22.53 -8.15
C LYS A 74 -5.64 22.99 -8.18
N SER A 75 -5.92 24.09 -7.48
CA SER A 75 -7.12 24.88 -7.68
C SER A 75 -7.17 25.29 -9.15
N HIS A 76 -8.24 24.88 -9.83
CA HIS A 76 -8.66 25.43 -11.12
C HIS A 76 -9.79 26.42 -10.85
#